data_AF-A0A2X0LDS0-F1
#
_entry.id   AF-A0A2X0LDS0-F1
#
_cell.length_a   1.000
_cell.length_b   1.000
_cell.length_c   1.000
_cell.angle_alpha   90.00
_cell.angle_beta   90.00
_cell.angle_gamma   90.00
#
_symmetry.space_group_name_H-M   'P 1'
#
loop_
_entity.id
_entity.type
_entity.pdbx_description
1 polymer ?
#
loop_
_entity_poly.entity_id
_entity_poly.type
_entity_poly.pdbx_seq_one_letter_code
_entity_poly.pdbx_strand_id
1 'polypeptide(L)'
;MAPTRTQTVLVERTVKPRITKMTANPSKGRTLSDEAMPDSTIPFPKDLAARSRFVLPDGRKLTPHQWKVYDHISSIPVGKVTTYGHIAKVLDSSPRAIGGALRSNPFHPHVPCHRIIDSKLFIGGFQGQWGNNKGDENQIGGKEMKKRRLLRDEGVDFDGKGILIGGADKVWTGL
;
A
#
# COMPACT_ATOMS: atom_id res chain seq x y z
N MET A 1 -63.82 -55.05 -22.92
CA MET A 1 -64.84 -54.14 -22.36
C MET A 1 -64.30 -52.72 -22.39
N ALA A 2 -64.88 -51.86 -23.23
CA ALA A 2 -64.93 -50.42 -22.95
C ALA A 2 -65.99 -50.18 -21.84
N PRO A 3 -65.99 -49.06 -21.10
CA PRO A 3 -66.59 -47.80 -21.58
C PRO A 3 -65.77 -46.53 -21.23
N THR A 4 -65.69 -45.52 -22.12
CA THR A 4 -66.54 -44.29 -22.18
C THR A 4 -66.11 -43.22 -21.17
N ARG A 5 -65.26 -42.24 -21.54
CA ARG A 5 -65.52 -40.98 -22.28
C ARG A 5 -66.54 -40.06 -21.61
N THR A 6 -66.06 -38.99 -20.97
CA THR A 6 -66.72 -37.66 -21.02
C THR A 6 -65.66 -36.56 -21.05
N GLN A 7 -65.68 -35.81 -22.15
CA GLN A 7 -64.98 -34.54 -22.39
C GLN A 7 -65.75 -33.39 -21.73
N THR A 8 -65.10 -32.26 -21.43
CA THR A 8 -65.50 -30.89 -21.86
C THR A 8 -64.35 -29.92 -21.53
N VAL A 9 -63.57 -29.45 -22.53
CA VAL A 9 -63.61 -28.12 -23.22
C VAL A 9 -63.50 -26.94 -22.23
N LEU A 10 -62.71 -25.86 -22.36
CA LEU A 10 -62.02 -25.06 -23.39
C LEU A 10 -61.00 -24.22 -22.55
N VAL A 11 -59.86 -23.70 -23.00
CA VAL A 11 -59.70 -22.54 -23.88
C VAL A 11 -58.19 -22.38 -24.17
N GLU A 12 -57.86 -22.31 -25.45
CA GLU A 12 -56.54 -21.96 -25.96
C GLU A 12 -56.08 -20.58 -25.47
N ARG A 13 -54.83 -20.47 -25.05
CA ARG A 13 -54.14 -19.17 -24.98
C ARG A 13 -52.83 -19.24 -25.75
N THR A 14 -52.94 -18.87 -27.02
CA THR A 14 -51.85 -18.45 -27.90
C THR A 14 -51.03 -17.36 -27.20
N VAL A 15 -49.77 -17.64 -26.89
CA VAL A 15 -48.83 -16.61 -26.45
C VAL A 15 -48.37 -15.84 -27.68
N LYS A 16 -48.95 -14.65 -27.89
CA LYS A 16 -48.44 -13.67 -28.86
C LYS A 16 -47.17 -13.01 -28.31
N PRO A 17 -46.14 -12.77 -29.13
CA PRO A 17 -44.92 -12.09 -28.70
C PRO A 17 -45.23 -10.60 -28.51
N ARG A 18 -44.83 -10.03 -27.37
CA ARG A 18 -44.94 -8.59 -27.12
C ARG A 18 -43.56 -7.96 -27.07
N ILE A 19 -43.16 -7.41 -28.20
CA ILE A 19 -42.11 -6.40 -28.29
C ILE A 19 -42.70 -5.11 -27.72
N THR A 20 -42.14 -4.54 -26.66
CA THR A 20 -42.28 -3.09 -26.42
C THR A 20 -41.12 -2.52 -25.58
N LYS A 21 -40.26 -1.77 -26.28
CA LYS A 21 -39.55 -0.54 -25.90
C LYS A 21 -38.56 -0.59 -24.74
N MET A 22 -37.30 -0.68 -25.13
CA MET A 22 -36.17 -0.02 -24.49
C MET A 22 -36.51 1.45 -24.26
N THR A 23 -36.62 1.87 -23.00
CA THR A 23 -36.38 3.26 -22.61
C THR A 23 -35.10 3.25 -21.79
N ALA A 24 -34.04 3.78 -22.39
CA ALA A 24 -32.78 4.03 -21.71
C ALA A 24 -33.03 4.92 -20.48
N ASN A 25 -32.47 4.51 -19.34
CA ASN A 25 -32.15 5.43 -18.26
C ASN A 25 -30.66 5.28 -17.98
N PRO A 26 -29.84 6.34 -18.18
CA PRO A 26 -28.40 6.24 -18.07
C PRO A 26 -28.02 6.25 -16.59
N SER A 27 -28.00 5.10 -15.95
CA SER A 27 -27.26 4.96 -14.69
C SER A 27 -25.77 4.99 -15.01
N LYS A 28 -25.26 6.23 -15.07
CA LYS A 28 -23.86 6.65 -15.07
C LYS A 28 -22.94 5.52 -14.63
N GLY A 29 -22.09 5.09 -15.55
CA GLY A 29 -20.95 4.23 -15.26
C GLY A 29 -20.23 4.79 -14.05
N ARG A 30 -20.17 3.99 -12.98
CA ARG A 30 -19.26 4.23 -11.88
C ARG A 30 -17.89 3.82 -12.39
N THR A 31 -17.27 4.71 -13.17
CA THR A 31 -15.83 4.67 -13.40
C THR A 31 -15.17 4.58 -12.04
N LEU A 32 -14.39 3.53 -11.85
CA LEU A 32 -13.39 3.42 -10.79
C LEU A 32 -12.45 4.61 -11.00
N SER A 33 -12.77 5.75 -10.40
CA SER A 33 -11.88 6.90 -10.39
C SER A 33 -10.69 6.53 -9.52
N ASP A 34 -9.53 6.73 -10.10
CA ASP A 34 -8.23 6.78 -9.46
C ASP A 34 -8.29 7.62 -8.19
N GLU A 35 -8.54 7.01 -7.04
CA GLU A 35 -8.35 7.66 -5.75
C GLU A 35 -6.83 7.75 -5.52
N ALA A 36 -6.22 8.76 -6.15
CA ALA A 36 -4.89 9.23 -5.84
C ALA A 36 -4.78 9.41 -4.32
N MET A 37 -3.83 8.71 -3.71
CA MET A 37 -3.52 8.83 -2.29
C MET A 37 -3.33 10.31 -1.95
N PRO A 38 -3.91 10.87 -0.88
CA PRO A 38 -3.65 12.24 -0.52
C PRO A 38 -2.15 12.37 -0.25
N ASP A 39 -1.48 13.12 -1.13
CA ASP A 39 -0.10 13.51 -0.96
C ASP A 39 0.03 14.15 0.43
N SER A 40 1.07 13.79 1.16
CA SER A 40 1.23 14.23 2.53
C SER A 40 1.34 15.73 2.54
N THR A 41 0.34 16.41 3.11
CA THR A 41 0.29 17.88 3.10
C THR A 41 1.37 18.51 3.99
N ILE A 42 2.15 17.69 4.72
CA ILE A 42 3.19 18.14 5.64
C ILE A 42 4.54 18.13 4.89
N PRO A 43 5.11 19.28 4.51
CA PRO A 43 6.42 19.34 3.88
C PRO A 43 7.52 18.92 4.87
N PHE A 44 8.61 18.32 4.36
CA PHE A 44 9.76 17.96 5.18
C PHE A 44 10.73 19.16 5.31
N PRO A 45 10.83 19.82 6.49
CA PRO A 45 11.69 20.98 6.66
C PRO A 45 13.17 20.55 6.67
N LYS A 46 14.00 21.24 5.87
CA LYS A 46 15.44 20.94 5.75
C LYS A 46 16.33 21.84 6.63
N ASP A 47 15.93 23.08 6.88
CA ASP A 47 16.70 24.01 7.69
C ASP A 47 16.39 23.88 9.20
N LEU A 48 17.37 24.25 10.02
CA LEU A 48 17.28 24.12 11.48
C LEU A 48 16.24 25.06 12.10
N ALA A 49 16.04 26.24 11.52
CA ALA A 49 15.11 27.23 12.04
C ALA A 49 13.66 26.73 11.93
N ALA A 50 13.27 26.20 10.76
CA ALA A 50 11.98 25.57 10.54
C ALA A 50 11.79 24.36 11.47
N ARG A 51 12.80 23.49 11.60
CA ARG A 51 12.75 22.32 12.49
C ARG A 51 12.55 22.68 13.95
N SER A 52 13.21 23.74 14.44
CA SER A 52 13.09 24.17 15.84
C SER A 52 11.66 24.58 16.24
N ARG A 53 10.88 25.04 15.25
CA ARG A 53 9.49 25.50 15.38
C ARG A 53 8.47 24.45 14.94
N PHE A 54 8.91 23.34 14.35
CA PHE A 54 8.02 22.31 13.83
C PHE A 54 7.34 21.56 14.98
N VAL A 55 6.01 21.54 14.95
CA VAL A 55 5.15 20.85 15.91
C VAL A 55 4.08 20.10 15.12
N LEU A 56 3.86 18.83 15.49
CA LEU A 56 2.82 18.02 14.87
C LEU A 56 1.41 18.52 15.27
N PRO A 57 0.35 18.16 14.51
CA PRO A 57 -1.02 18.56 14.86
C PRO A 57 -1.47 18.16 16.28
N ASP A 58 -0.85 17.13 16.85
CA ASP A 58 -1.10 16.64 18.21
C ASP A 58 -0.20 17.29 19.29
N GLY A 59 0.54 18.34 18.94
CA GLY A 59 1.41 19.08 19.86
C GLY A 59 2.79 18.45 20.10
N ARG A 60 3.06 17.25 19.57
CA ARG A 60 4.35 16.59 19.78
C ARG A 60 5.45 17.21 18.92
N LYS A 61 6.67 17.24 19.47
CA LYS A 61 7.90 17.56 18.72
C LYS A 61 8.62 16.28 18.30
N LEU A 62 9.23 16.32 17.12
CA LEU A 62 10.11 15.24 16.67
C LEU A 62 11.44 15.29 17.41
N THR A 63 11.96 14.11 17.77
CA THR A 63 13.23 13.97 18.48
C THR A 63 14.42 14.21 17.54
N PRO A 64 15.62 14.56 18.06
CA PRO A 64 16.83 14.62 17.25
C PRO A 64 17.13 13.32 16.50
N HIS A 65 16.82 12.17 17.10
CA HIS A 65 16.97 10.86 16.47
C HIS A 65 16.01 10.70 15.28
N GLN A 66 14.74 11.06 15.42
CA GLN A 66 13.78 11.01 14.32
C GLN A 66 14.21 11.87 13.13
N TRP A 67 14.67 13.11 13.38
CA TRP A 67 15.19 13.97 12.32
C TRP A 67 16.36 13.34 11.57
N LYS A 68 17.35 12.80 12.29
CA LYS A 68 18.50 12.11 11.69
C LYS A 68 18.07 10.92 10.83
N VAL A 69 17.10 10.13 11.29
CA VAL A 69 16.55 9.01 10.51
C VAL A 69 15.88 9.52 9.24
N TYR A 70 15.02 10.53 9.33
CA TYR A 70 14.29 11.07 8.18
C TYR A 70 15.22 11.70 7.15
N ASP A 71 16.27 12.39 7.59
CA ASP A 71 17.32 12.92 6.72
C ASP A 71 18.01 11.81 5.94
N HIS A 72 18.49 10.78 6.65
CA HIS A 72 19.24 9.70 6.03
C HIS A 72 18.38 8.89 5.06
N ILE A 73 17.12 8.56 5.40
CA ILE A 73 16.28 7.81 4.44
C ILE A 73 15.86 8.65 3.23
N SER A 74 15.87 9.98 3.35
CA SER A 74 15.55 10.88 2.24
C SER A 74 16.67 10.95 1.19
N SER A 75 17.89 10.48 1.49
CA SER A 75 18.98 10.38 0.51
C SER A 75 18.93 9.10 -0.33
N ILE A 76 18.10 8.11 0.04
CA ILE A 76 17.97 6.85 -0.69
C ILE A 76 17.37 7.14 -2.07
N PRO A 77 18.05 6.77 -3.18
CA PRO A 77 17.52 7.00 -4.52
C PRO A 77 16.22 6.22 -4.79
N VAL A 78 15.38 6.77 -5.69
CA VAL A 78 14.25 6.03 -6.26
C VAL A 78 14.76 4.74 -6.90
N GLY A 79 14.03 3.63 -6.72
CA GLY A 79 14.40 2.33 -7.29
C GLY A 79 15.48 1.58 -6.51
N LYS A 80 15.84 2.07 -5.32
CA LYS A 80 16.73 1.41 -4.38
C LYS A 80 16.07 1.24 -3.02
N VAL A 81 16.52 0.24 -2.28
CA VAL A 81 16.11 -0.05 -0.90
C VAL A 81 17.33 -0.11 0.00
N THR A 82 17.15 0.09 1.29
CA THR A 82 18.19 -0.22 2.28
C THR A 82 17.59 -1.00 3.44
N THR A 83 18.42 -1.44 4.38
CA THR A 83 17.96 -2.27 5.50
C THR A 83 17.93 -1.50 6.81
N TYR A 84 17.03 -1.90 7.72
CA TYR A 84 17.03 -1.37 9.09
C TYR A 84 18.41 -1.52 9.78
N GLY A 85 19.11 -2.63 9.50
CA GLY A 85 20.45 -2.89 10.04
C GLY A 85 21.50 -1.92 9.52
N HIS A 86 21.46 -1.60 8.22
CA HIS A 86 22.38 -0.63 7.63
C HIS A 86 22.21 0.75 8.25
N ILE A 87 20.98 1.27 8.28
CA ILE A 87 20.68 2.59 8.85
C ILE A 87 21.07 2.65 10.33
N ALA A 88 20.74 1.59 11.09
CA ALA A 88 21.09 1.52 12.50
C ALA A 88 22.60 1.60 12.71
N LYS A 89 23.40 0.95 11.87
CA LYS A 89 24.86 1.02 11.93
C LYS A 89 25.38 2.42 11.59
N VAL A 90 24.84 3.05 10.54
CA VAL A 90 25.28 4.40 10.11
C VAL A 90 24.96 5.46 11.17
N LEU A 91 23.80 5.36 11.82
CA LEU A 91 23.33 6.36 12.78
C LEU A 91 23.67 6.05 14.25
N ASP A 92 24.54 5.07 14.51
CA ASP A 92 24.86 4.56 15.85
C ASP A 92 23.59 4.32 16.70
N SER A 93 22.72 3.46 16.16
CA SER A 93 21.39 3.20 16.69
C SER A 93 21.04 1.71 16.63
N SER A 94 19.78 1.37 16.90
CA SER A 94 19.29 0.00 16.79
C SER A 94 18.22 -0.13 15.71
N PRO A 95 18.10 -1.27 15.01
CA PRO A 95 17.05 -1.51 14.02
C PRO A 95 15.63 -1.25 14.58
N ARG A 96 15.43 -1.54 15.88
CA ARG A 96 14.16 -1.31 16.59
C ARG A 96 13.87 0.18 16.75
N ALA A 97 14.88 0.99 17.11
CA ALA A 97 14.73 2.45 17.19
C ALA A 97 14.43 3.06 15.82
N ILE A 98 15.08 2.59 14.75
CA ILE A 98 14.76 2.99 13.36
C ILE A 98 13.30 2.65 13.04
N GLY A 99 12.86 1.42 13.31
CA GLY A 99 11.46 1.01 13.11
C GLY A 99 10.45 1.88 13.86
N GLY A 100 10.76 2.27 15.11
CA GLY A 100 9.95 3.20 15.89
C GLY A 100 9.83 4.59 15.26
N ALA A 101 10.93 5.13 14.76
CA ALA A 101 10.95 6.41 14.04
C ALA A 101 10.13 6.34 12.74
N LEU A 102 10.28 5.27 11.95
CA LEU A 102 9.54 5.11 10.69
C LEU A 102 8.05 4.88 10.88
N ARG A 103 7.64 4.17 11.95
CA ARG A 103 6.23 4.00 12.32
C ARG A 103 5.53 5.32 12.57
N SER A 104 6.27 6.32 13.02
CA SER A 104 5.77 7.64 13.40
C SER A 104 6.07 8.71 12.35
N ASN A 105 6.49 8.34 11.14
CA ASN A 105 6.88 9.29 10.09
C ASN A 105 5.67 10.14 9.63
N PRO A 106 5.63 11.45 9.93
CA PRO A 106 4.53 12.33 9.56
C PRO A 106 4.66 12.83 8.10
N PHE A 107 5.80 12.63 7.47
CA PHE A 107 6.15 13.16 6.15
C PHE A 107 6.01 12.10 5.03
N HIS A 108 5.32 10.99 5.28
CA HIS A 108 5.08 9.96 4.26
C HIS A 108 4.02 10.45 3.26
N PRO A 109 4.26 10.46 1.93
CA PRO A 109 5.28 9.65 1.23
C PRO A 109 6.59 10.38 0.89
N HIS A 110 6.69 11.70 1.08
CA HIS A 110 7.89 12.49 0.79
C HIS A 110 9.16 11.94 1.42
N VAL A 111 9.10 11.53 2.69
CA VAL A 111 10.17 10.80 3.37
C VAL A 111 9.93 9.29 3.13
N PRO A 112 10.78 8.61 2.35
CA PRO A 112 10.45 7.34 1.68
C PRO A 112 10.62 6.13 2.62
N CYS A 113 9.83 6.05 3.68
CA CYS A 113 9.91 4.97 4.67
C CYS A 113 9.60 3.57 4.09
N HIS A 114 8.96 3.47 2.92
CA HIS A 114 8.73 2.22 2.22
C HIS A 114 10.02 1.60 1.64
N ARG A 115 11.09 2.39 1.43
CA ARG A 115 12.39 1.90 0.94
C ARG A 115 13.20 1.12 1.97
N ILE A 116 12.72 0.99 3.21
CA ILE A 116 13.45 0.33 4.30
C ILE A 116 12.91 -1.08 4.53
N ILE A 117 13.76 -2.09 4.35
CA ILE A 117 13.39 -3.51 4.41
C ILE A 117 14.19 -4.27 5.46
N ASP A 118 13.83 -5.54 5.67
CA ASP A 118 14.53 -6.45 6.58
C ASP A 118 15.95 -6.76 6.08
N SER A 119 16.87 -7.10 7.00
CA SER A 119 18.26 -7.44 6.66
C SER A 119 18.40 -8.70 5.81
N LYS A 120 17.39 -9.59 5.81
CA LYS A 120 17.34 -10.79 4.96
C LYS A 120 16.74 -10.51 3.58
N LEU A 121 16.68 -9.23 3.17
CA LEU A 121 16.05 -8.77 1.93
C LEU A 121 14.56 -9.07 1.83
N PHE A 122 13.92 -9.40 2.96
CA PHE A 122 12.48 -9.55 3.04
C PHE A 122 11.82 -8.17 3.14
N ILE A 123 10.71 -7.96 2.44
CA ILE A 123 10.03 -6.66 2.39
C ILE A 123 9.70 -6.11 3.78
N GLY A 124 9.34 -6.99 4.72
CA GLY A 124 9.05 -6.63 6.10
C GLY A 124 7.75 -5.82 6.27
N GLY A 125 7.50 -5.38 7.51
CA GLY A 125 6.31 -4.60 7.84
C GLY A 125 6.28 -3.19 7.23
N PHE A 126 5.09 -2.59 7.26
CA PHE A 126 4.86 -1.21 6.84
C PHE A 126 3.88 -0.49 7.77
N GLN A 127 4.14 0.78 8.08
CA GLN A 127 3.31 1.61 8.97
C GLN A 127 2.96 0.93 10.30
N GLY A 128 3.89 0.16 10.87
CA GLY A 128 3.72 -0.52 12.15
C GLY A 128 2.93 -1.82 12.12
N GLN A 129 2.52 -2.31 10.94
CA GLN A 129 1.85 -3.60 10.79
C GLN A 129 2.75 -4.59 10.05
N TRP A 130 2.68 -5.85 10.49
CA TRP A 130 3.28 -6.98 9.81
C TRP A 130 2.19 -7.77 9.09
N GLY A 131 2.50 -8.36 7.93
CA GLY A 131 1.60 -9.33 7.31
C GLY A 131 1.36 -10.53 8.22
N ASN A 132 0.21 -11.17 8.08
CA ASN A 132 -0.25 -12.22 9.00
C ASN A 132 0.61 -13.50 8.91
N ASN A 133 1.37 -13.66 7.82
CA ASN A 133 2.38 -14.70 7.69
C ASN A 133 3.55 -14.20 6.84
N LYS A 134 4.79 -14.50 7.27
CA LYS A 134 6.01 -14.07 6.58
C LYS A 134 6.12 -14.78 5.22
N GLY A 135 5.70 -14.11 4.16
CA GLY A 135 5.89 -14.57 2.79
C GLY A 135 4.85 -15.57 2.28
N ASP A 136 3.66 -15.64 2.89
CA ASP A 136 2.51 -16.23 2.22
C ASP A 136 1.82 -15.12 1.41
N GLU A 137 1.95 -15.17 0.09
CA GLU A 137 1.34 -14.20 -0.82
C GLU A 137 -0.18 -14.10 -0.66
N ASN A 138 -0.84 -15.18 -0.20
CA ASN A 138 -2.28 -15.24 0.01
C ASN A 138 -2.70 -14.60 1.34
N GLN A 139 -1.75 -14.21 2.20
CA GLN A 139 -2.00 -13.61 3.51
C GLN A 139 -1.27 -12.28 3.72
N ILE A 140 -0.94 -11.60 2.61
CA ILE A 140 -0.35 -10.27 2.66
C ILE A 140 -1.38 -9.27 3.22
N GLY A 141 -1.05 -8.65 4.35
CA GLY A 141 -1.89 -7.60 4.94
C GLY A 141 -1.92 -6.33 4.09
N GLY A 142 -3.01 -5.55 4.18
CA GLY A 142 -3.19 -4.36 3.33
C GLY A 142 -2.07 -3.31 3.40
N LYS A 143 -1.35 -3.21 4.52
CA LYS A 143 -0.18 -2.32 4.66
C LYS A 143 1.05 -2.83 3.92
N GLU A 144 1.31 -4.13 3.94
CA GLU A 144 2.40 -4.72 3.15
C GLU A 144 2.10 -4.58 1.65
N MET A 145 0.85 -4.81 1.21
CA MET A 145 0.44 -4.57 -0.18
C MET A 145 0.70 -3.13 -0.60
N LYS A 146 0.39 -2.16 0.27
CA LYS A 146 0.69 -0.74 -0.01
C LYS A 146 2.20 -0.51 -0.21
N LYS A 147 3.05 -1.12 0.63
CA LYS A 147 4.51 -1.03 0.49
C LYS A 147 5.01 -1.66 -0.82
N ARG A 148 4.49 -2.85 -1.17
CA ARG A 148 4.80 -3.52 -2.45
C ARG A 148 4.46 -2.66 -3.64
N ARG A 149 3.27 -2.04 -3.64
CA ARG A 149 2.85 -1.13 -4.72
C ARG A 149 3.81 0.05 -4.86
N LEU A 150 4.09 0.76 -3.77
CA LEU A 150 5.02 1.89 -3.78
C LEU A 150 6.41 1.51 -4.30
N LEU A 151 6.93 0.35 -3.89
CA LEU A 151 8.24 -0.13 -4.34
C LEU A 151 8.22 -0.56 -5.81
N ARG A 152 7.15 -1.23 -6.25
CA ARG A 152 6.97 -1.62 -7.66
C ARG A 152 6.87 -0.40 -8.57
N ASP A 153 6.16 0.64 -8.15
CA ASP A 153 6.06 1.91 -8.89
C ASP A 153 7.44 2.59 -9.05
N GLU A 154 8.40 2.27 -8.18
CA GLU A 154 9.80 2.69 -8.28
C GLU A 154 10.72 1.68 -9.00
N GLY A 155 10.19 0.57 -9.51
CA GLY A 155 10.96 -0.50 -10.17
C GLY A 155 11.68 -1.45 -9.22
N VAL A 156 11.16 -1.63 -8.00
CA VAL A 156 11.63 -2.60 -7.01
C VAL A 156 10.56 -3.66 -6.75
N ASP A 157 10.83 -4.90 -7.17
CA ASP A 157 9.90 -6.01 -7.00
C ASP A 157 10.39 -7.01 -5.95
N PHE A 158 9.42 -7.79 -5.45
CA PHE A 158 9.62 -8.89 -4.51
C PHE A 158 8.90 -10.12 -5.03
N ASP A 159 9.47 -11.30 -4.78
CA ASP A 159 8.85 -12.57 -5.14
C ASP A 159 7.60 -12.88 -4.27
N GLY A 160 6.95 -14.01 -4.54
CA GLY A 160 5.79 -14.48 -3.77
C GLY A 160 6.10 -14.73 -2.29
N LYS A 161 7.37 -15.00 -1.95
CA LYS A 161 7.85 -15.14 -0.57
C LYS A 161 8.23 -13.80 0.07
N GLY A 162 8.10 -12.69 -0.66
CA GLY A 162 8.45 -11.35 -0.19
C GLY A 162 9.94 -11.06 -0.12
N ILE A 163 10.75 -11.80 -0.87
CA ILE A 163 12.19 -11.58 -1.00
C ILE A 163 12.48 -10.68 -2.19
N LEU A 164 13.40 -9.73 -2.02
CA LEU A 164 13.78 -8.75 -3.03
C LEU A 164 14.30 -9.41 -4.31
N ILE A 165 13.72 -9.03 -5.45
CA ILE A 165 14.20 -9.43 -6.79
C ILE A 165 15.32 -8.48 -7.23
N GLY A 166 16.37 -9.03 -7.85
CA GLY A 166 17.57 -8.28 -8.25
C GLY A 166 18.64 -8.15 -7.15
N GLY A 167 18.37 -8.64 -5.94
CA GLY A 167 19.36 -8.83 -4.89
C GLY A 167 20.15 -7.55 -4.54
N ALA A 168 21.47 -7.69 -4.41
CA ALA A 168 22.37 -6.63 -3.96
C ALA A 168 22.35 -5.37 -4.84
N ASP A 169 22.04 -5.49 -6.13
CA ASP A 169 22.00 -4.34 -7.04
C ASP A 169 20.89 -3.35 -6.68
N LYS A 170 19.84 -3.80 -6.00
CA LYS A 170 18.76 -2.93 -5.51
C LYS A 170 19.07 -2.36 -4.12
N VAL A 171 20.10 -2.85 -3.43
CA VAL A 171 20.46 -2.41 -2.09
C VAL A 171 21.36 -1.17 -2.16
N TRP A 172 20.90 -0.07 -1.60
CA TRP A 172 21.68 1.14 -1.37
C TRP A 172 22.40 1.06 -0.03
N THR A 173 23.72 1.22 -0.09
CA THR A 173 24.64 1.15 1.05
C THR A 173 25.31 2.49 1.35
N GLY A 174 24.81 3.59 0.76
CA GLY A 174 25.36 4.93 0.94
C GLY A 174 25.34 5.44 2.39
N LEU A 175 26.05 6.56 2.58
CA LEU A 175 26.31 7.23 3.86
C LEU A 175 25.31 8.37 4.11
#